data_AF-A0A973B1C9-F1
#
_entry.id   AF-A0A973B1C9-F1
#
_cell.length_a   1.000
_cell.length_b   1.000
_cell.length_c   1.000
_cell.angle_alpha   90.00
_cell.angle_beta   90.00
_cell.angle_gamma   90.00
#
_symmetry.space_group_name_H-M   'P 1'
#
loop_
_entity.id
_entity.type
_entity.pdbx_description
1 polymer ?
#
loop_
_entity_poly.entity_id
_entity_poly.type
_entity_poly.pdbx_seq_one_letter_code
_entity_poly.pdbx_strand_id
1 'polypeptide(L)' 'MFWKPFLARLAERNDVPASVVSSFGELLAADRLPKADQLVEMYTESVGESVL' A
#
# COMPACT_ATOMS: atom_id res chain seq x y z
N MET A 1 2.50 -16.68 -6.25
CA MET A 1 2.44 -15.30 -5.71
C MET A 1 1.50 -15.27 -4.52
N PHE A 2 2.03 -15.35 -3.30
CA PHE A 2 1.24 -15.46 -2.06
C PHE A 2 0.57 -14.16 -1.61
N TRP A 3 0.88 -13.04 -2.26
CA TRP A 3 0.47 -11.70 -1.83
C TRP A 3 -0.80 -11.18 -2.52
N LYS A 4 -1.30 -11.81 -3.58
CA LYS A 4 -2.53 -11.38 -4.27
C LYS A 4 -3.77 -11.39 -3.36
N PRO A 5 -4.00 -12.44 -2.52
CA PRO A 5 -5.12 -12.43 -1.57
C PRO A 5 -4.96 -11.36 -0.49
N PHE A 6 -3.72 -11.03 -0.12
CA PHE A 6 -3.43 -9.97 0.85
C PHE A 6 -3.78 -8.59 0.30
N LEU A 7 -3.35 -8.27 -0.92
CA LEU A 7 -3.69 -6.99 -1.57
C LEU A 7 -5.20 -6.82 -1.78
N ALA A 8 -5.91 -7.89 -2.15
CA ALA A 8 -7.36 -7.85 -2.28
C ALA A 8 -8.03 -7.48 -0.96
N ARG A 9 -7.63 -8.10 0.14
CA ARG A 9 -8.15 -7.80 1.48
C ARG A 9 -7.73 -6.42 1.99
N LEU A 10 -6.58 -5.92 1.56
CA LEU A 10 -6.12 -4.57 1.86
C LEU A 10 -6.97 -3.52 1.12
N ALA A 11 -7.35 -3.78 -0.13
CA ALA A 11 -8.23 -2.93 -0.94
C ALA A 11 -9.67 -2.84 -0.39
N GLU A 12 -10.13 -3.84 0.35
CA GLU A 12 -11.45 -3.82 1.00
C GLU A 12 -11.50 -2.92 2.25
N ARG A 13 -10.36 -2.41 2.73
CA ARG A 13 -10.32 -1.52 3.89
C ARG A 13 -10.56 -0.08 3.48
N ASN A 14 -11.62 0.53 4.01
CA ASN A 14 -11.94 1.95 3.78
C ASN A 14 -10.86 2.91 4.31
N ASP A 15 -10.07 2.49 5.30
CA ASP A 15 -8.98 3.30 5.86
C ASP A 15 -7.69 3.25 5.01
N VAL A 16 -7.64 2.43 3.95
CA VAL A 16 -6.43 2.31 3.11
C VAL A 16 -6.67 2.97 1.77
N PRO A 17 -5.91 4.04 1.42
CA PRO A 17 -6.02 4.66 0.11
C PRO A 17 -5.69 3.68 -1.01
N ALA A 18 -6.42 3.75 -2.12
CA ALA A 18 -6.17 2.90 -3.30
C ALA A 18 -4.75 3.08 -3.87
N SER A 19 -4.16 4.26 -3.68
CA SER A 19 -2.76 4.56 -4.04
C SER A 19 -1.78 3.67 -3.27
N VAL A 20 -1.98 3.48 -1.96
CA VAL A 20 -1.14 2.61 -1.12
C VAL A 20 -1.22 1.15 -1.57
N VAL A 21 -2.41 0.67 -1.91
CA VAL A 21 -2.61 -0.71 -2.40
C VAL A 21 -1.88 -0.91 -3.72
N SER A 22 -1.93 0.08 -4.61
CA SER A 22 -1.28 0.02 -5.92
C SER A 22 0.24 0.02 -5.79
N SER A 23 0.81 1.00 -5.08
CA SER A 23 2.26 1.11 -4.84
C SER A 23 2.82 -0.11 -4.11
N PHE A 24 2.09 -0.64 -3.11
CA PHE A 24 2.49 -1.85 -2.42
C PHE A 24 2.44 -3.08 -3.32
N GLY A 25 1.45 -3.15 -4.22
CA GLY A 25 1.36 -4.20 -5.24
C GLY A 25 2.53 -4.19 -6.22
N GLU A 26 2.97 -3.01 -6.67
CA GLU A 26 4.13 -2.86 -7.55
C GLU A 26 5.43 -3.30 -6.87
N LEU A 27 5.63 -2.93 -5.60
CA LEU A 27 6.80 -3.35 -4.83
C LEU A 27 6.85 -4.87 -4.65
N LEU A 28 5.72 -5.50 -4.31
CA LEU A 28 5.62 -6.95 -4.18
C LEU A 28 5.80 -7.68 -5.52
N ALA A 29 5.36 -7.09 -6.63
CA ALA A 29 5.61 -7.61 -7.98
C ALA A 29 7.10 -7.54 -8.36
N ALA A 30 7.82 -6.55 -7.84
CA ALA A 30 9.27 -6.41 -7.98
C ALA A 30 10.08 -7.25 -6.97
N ASP A 31 9.43 -8.16 -6.21
CA ASP A 31 10.01 -8.94 -5.11
C ASP A 31 10.66 -8.07 -4.02
N ARG A 32 10.25 -6.80 -3.92
CA ARG A 32 10.69 -5.88 -2.88
C ARG A 32 9.67 -5.88 -1.76
N LEU A 33 10.06 -6.41 -0.61
CA LEU A 33 9.32 -6.25 0.64
C LEU A 33 9.75 -4.91 1.27
N PRO A 34 8.94 -3.85 1.18
CA PRO A 34 9.27 -2.60 1.84
C PRO A 34 9.31 -2.81 3.36
N LYS A 35 10.18 -2.07 4.02
CA LYS A 35 10.25 -2.06 5.49
C LYS A 35 9.02 -1.32 6.06
N ALA A 36 8.74 -1.56 7.33
CA ALA A 36 7.62 -0.91 8.03
C ALA A 36 7.67 0.63 7.90
N ASP A 37 8.85 1.25 7.99
CA ASP A 37 9.01 2.71 7.81
C ASP A 37 8.55 3.19 6.43
N GLN A 38 8.84 2.44 5.35
CA GLN A 38 8.44 2.80 3.98
C GLN A 38 6.92 2.65 3.76
N LEU A 39 6.29 1.72 4.47
CA LEU A 39 4.83 1.58 4.46
C LEU A 39 4.14 2.76 5.16
N VAL A 40 4.72 3.22 6.28
CA VAL A 40 4.24 4.39 7.01
C VAL A 40 4.38 5.64 6.15
N GLU A 41 5.50 5.80 5.45
CA GLU A 41 5.73 6.91 4.52
C GLU A 41 4.71 6.91 3.37
N MET A 42 4.55 5.80 2.64
CA MET A 42 3.53 5.68 1.56
C MET A 42 2.11 5.99 2.04
N TYR A 43 1.75 5.52 3.23
CA TYR A 43 0.44 5.79 3.82
C TYR A 43 0.29 7.28 4.20
N THR A 44 1.33 7.86 4.80
CA THR A 44 1.34 9.28 5.21
C THR A 44 1.30 10.20 4.00
N GLU A 45 2.01 9.89 2.93
CA GLU A 45 1.94 10.66 1.67
C GLU A 45 0.55 10.56 1.03
N SER A 46 -0.02 9.35 0.95
CA SER A 46 -1.36 9.16 0.36
C SER A 46 -2.48 9.80 1.18
N VAL A 47 -2.38 9.81 2.51
CA VAL A 47 -3.35 10.46 3.40
C VAL A 47 -3.09 11.96 3.48
N GLY A 48 -1.83 12.40 3.50
CA GLY A 48 -1.43 13.80 3.54
C GLY A 48 -1.79 14.57 2.28
N GLU A 49 -1.74 13.92 1.11
CA GLU A 49 -2.22 14.50 -0.16
C GLU A 49 -3.75 14.66 -0.21
N SER A 50 -4.50 13.98 0.67
CA SER A 50 -5.95 14.16 0.81
C SER A 50 -6.36 15.32 1.76
N VAL A 51 -5.40 16.03 2.36
CA VAL A 51 -5.66 17.14 3.33
C VAL A 51 -5.30 18.52 2.74
N LEU A 52 -4.89 18.60 1.47
CA LEU A 52 -4.65 19.85 0.73
C LEU A 52 -5.70 20.06 -0.36
#